data_AF-A0A094LR60-F1
#
_entry.id   AF-A0A094LR60-F1
#
_cell.length_a   1.000
_cell.length_b   1.000
_cell.length_c   1.000
_cell.angle_alpha   90.00
_cell.angle_beta   90.00
_cell.angle_gamma   90.00
#
_symmetry.space_group_name_H-M   'P 1'
#
loop_
_entity.id
_entity.type
_entity.pdbx_description
1 polymer ?
#
loop_
_entity_poly.entity_id
_entity_poly.type
_entity_poly.pdbx_seq_one_letter_code
_entity_poly.pdbx_strand_id
1 'polypeptide(L)'
;MFSLFLVTPLKLMLLGLIAILGVTIVRYSWVAFSGEAERGRFLRALLLTISAVVLVIISNHLVLFWIAWVSVSLCLHRLILFYPERPRAQLAAHKKFLLARFSELLLASAFVALYSEFHTANIDRLMQQVALSSGSLQLNLAAVLLALVALIKCAQLPMHGWLIQVVEAPTPVSALLHAGIVNLGGILLLFFAPVLALSPLACWLLVLLAGISTIIAGLVSTTRISVKVKLAWSTSSQMGLMLVEIALGLYEMALLHLFAHSFYKSFSFLNSGNTVNHYLAAKLAGEVKPKVRHWTLALTISLLMIAIAQWQFAVMTSLAATVLVWFALSALIVPSVTRWDAASLPRIAITLLFASGLLTLYTFAKHHLALLMGLDTPLNFYADSFVALLFFSLFALSLALQYWPHVRWVKSLFIWLNAGAYVDEWATRLTLKLWPSSSLQALQSAQVHVNAEAKS
;
A
#
# COMPACT_ATOMS: atom_id res chain seq x y z
N MET A 1 22.46 28.41 -2.39
CA MET A 1 22.02 28.34 -3.80
C MET A 1 20.61 27.76 -3.83
N PHE A 2 19.65 28.42 -4.46
CA PHE A 2 18.27 27.91 -4.56
C PHE A 2 18.22 26.82 -5.64
N SER A 3 18.29 25.56 -5.23
CA SER A 3 18.16 24.45 -6.18
C SER A 3 16.71 23.95 -6.18
N LEU A 4 16.08 23.96 -7.35
CA LEU A 4 14.76 23.36 -7.56
C LEU A 4 14.78 21.83 -7.37
N PHE A 5 15.97 21.23 -7.46
CA PHE A 5 16.18 19.79 -7.33
C PHE A 5 17.14 19.49 -6.19
N LEU A 6 16.86 18.45 -5.43
CA LEU A 6 17.74 17.97 -4.37
C LEU A 6 17.76 16.45 -4.39
N VAL A 7 18.96 15.90 -4.36
CA VAL A 7 19.21 14.46 -4.35
C VAL A 7 19.89 14.12 -3.02
N THR A 8 19.15 13.47 -2.13
CA THR A 8 19.65 12.94 -0.85
C THR A 8 19.82 11.42 -0.95
N PRO A 9 20.51 10.75 -0.01
CA PRO A 9 20.61 9.29 0.01
C PRO A 9 19.25 8.59 -0.07
N LEU A 10 18.26 9.06 0.71
CA LEU A 10 16.88 8.56 0.64
C LEU A 10 16.30 8.68 -0.78
N LYS A 11 16.43 9.86 -1.41
CA LYS A 11 15.93 10.09 -2.76
C LYS A 11 16.65 9.23 -3.80
N LEU A 12 17.95 8.98 -3.66
CA LEU A 12 18.70 8.06 -4.52
C LEU A 12 18.17 6.63 -4.43
N MET A 13 17.90 6.15 -3.22
CA MET A 13 17.32 4.82 -3.03
C MET A 13 15.95 4.71 -3.71
N LEU A 14 15.09 5.73 -3.54
CA LEU A 14 13.78 5.79 -4.20
C LEU A 14 13.88 5.88 -5.73
N LEU A 15 14.85 6.64 -6.26
CA LEU A 15 15.11 6.70 -7.70
C LEU A 15 15.57 5.35 -8.25
N GLY A 16 16.44 4.64 -7.52
CA GLY A 16 16.86 3.28 -7.86
C GLY A 16 15.67 2.32 -7.93
N LEU A 17 14.77 2.37 -6.94
CA LEU A 17 13.52 1.61 -6.95
C LEU A 17 12.66 1.91 -8.18
N ILE A 18 12.41 3.20 -8.45
CA ILE A 18 11.60 3.64 -9.59
C ILE A 18 12.23 3.20 -10.91
N ALA A 19 13.55 3.27 -11.04
CA ALA A 19 14.27 2.83 -12.23
C ALA A 19 14.10 1.33 -12.48
N ILE A 20 14.30 0.49 -11.45
CA ILE A 20 14.15 -0.97 -11.55
C ILE A 20 12.71 -1.34 -11.92
N LEU A 21 11.72 -0.75 -11.25
CA LEU A 21 10.31 -0.98 -11.57
C LEU A 21 9.97 -0.49 -12.98
N GLY A 22 10.44 0.70 -13.35
CA GLY A 22 10.21 1.32 -14.65
C GLY A 22 10.72 0.44 -15.79
N VAL A 23 11.97 -0.03 -15.71
CA VAL A 23 12.55 -0.95 -16.70
C VAL A 23 11.74 -2.24 -16.79
N THR A 24 11.38 -2.83 -15.64
CA THR A 24 10.61 -4.09 -15.59
C THR A 24 9.24 -3.94 -16.25
N ILE A 25 8.50 -2.89 -15.89
CA ILE A 25 7.13 -2.64 -16.38
C ILE A 25 7.15 -2.25 -17.86
N VAL A 26 8.10 -1.44 -18.30
CA VAL A 26 8.26 -1.07 -19.72
C VAL A 26 8.57 -2.29 -20.57
N ARG A 27 9.52 -3.13 -20.14
CA ARG A 27 9.86 -4.39 -20.85
C ARG A 27 8.67 -5.34 -20.93
N TYR A 28 7.98 -5.54 -19.80
CA TYR A 28 6.77 -6.36 -19.79
C TYR A 28 5.70 -5.80 -20.74
N SER A 29 5.47 -4.49 -20.71
CA SER A 29 4.47 -3.82 -21.56
C SER A 29 4.80 -3.95 -23.05
N TRP A 30 6.09 -3.86 -23.41
CA TRP A 30 6.53 -4.01 -24.80
C TRP A 30 6.11 -5.35 -25.41
N VAL A 31 6.24 -6.42 -24.63
CA VAL A 31 5.87 -7.79 -25.02
C VAL A 31 4.36 -8.00 -24.92
N ALA A 32 3.74 -7.58 -23.80
CA ALA A 32 2.32 -7.81 -23.54
C ALA A 32 1.38 -7.13 -24.54
N PHE A 33 1.81 -6.02 -25.14
CA PHE A 33 1.05 -5.30 -26.17
C PHE A 33 1.60 -5.56 -27.58
N SER A 34 2.33 -6.64 -27.80
CA SER A 34 2.73 -7.05 -29.16
C SER A 34 1.47 -7.36 -29.99
N GLY A 35 1.26 -6.63 -31.08
CA GLY A 35 0.06 -6.73 -31.92
C GLY A 35 -1.03 -5.69 -31.62
N GLU A 36 -0.89 -4.88 -30.58
CA GLU A 36 -1.85 -3.83 -30.25
C GLU A 36 -1.53 -2.52 -30.99
N ALA A 37 -2.48 -2.01 -31.77
CA ALA A 37 -2.29 -0.79 -32.57
C ALA A 37 -1.86 0.41 -31.71
N GLU A 38 -2.46 0.53 -30.51
CA GLU A 38 -2.25 1.64 -29.58
C GLU A 38 -1.06 1.45 -28.64
N ARG A 39 -0.18 0.47 -28.89
CA ARG A 39 1.02 0.21 -28.06
C ARG A 39 1.89 1.46 -27.88
N GLY A 40 2.10 2.24 -28.95
CA GLY A 40 2.91 3.46 -28.89
C GLY A 40 2.34 4.51 -27.94
N ARG A 41 1.01 4.69 -27.97
CA ARG A 41 0.29 5.60 -27.06
C ARG A 41 0.42 5.16 -25.61
N PHE A 42 0.29 3.85 -25.34
CA PHE A 42 0.47 3.27 -24.01
C PHE A 42 1.88 3.56 -23.45
N LEU A 43 2.92 3.24 -24.22
CA LEU A 43 4.31 3.38 -23.77
C LEU A 43 4.68 4.85 -23.49
N ARG A 44 4.20 5.79 -24.32
CA ARG A 44 4.39 7.23 -24.07
C ARG A 44 3.73 7.66 -22.76
N ALA A 45 2.49 7.25 -22.52
CA ALA A 45 1.79 7.57 -21.27
C ALA A 45 2.48 6.93 -20.05
N LEU A 46 3.01 5.72 -20.20
CA LEU A 46 3.77 5.02 -19.16
C LEU A 46 5.05 5.78 -18.80
N LEU A 47 5.85 6.15 -19.80
CA LEU A 47 7.09 6.91 -19.59
C LEU A 47 6.81 8.29 -18.99
N LEU A 48 5.80 9.02 -19.49
CA LEU A 48 5.40 10.30 -18.91
C LEU A 48 4.99 10.18 -17.44
N THR A 49 4.29 9.10 -17.09
CA THR A 49 3.91 8.83 -15.70
C THR A 49 5.14 8.58 -14.83
N ILE A 50 6.09 7.76 -15.29
CA ILE A 50 7.34 7.48 -14.57
C ILE A 50 8.18 8.76 -14.43
N SER A 51 8.32 9.56 -15.48
CA SER A 51 9.03 10.84 -15.45
C SER A 51 8.40 11.83 -14.46
N ALA A 52 7.06 11.90 -14.41
CA ALA A 52 6.38 12.74 -13.43
C ALA A 52 6.62 12.26 -11.98
N VAL A 53 6.68 10.94 -11.74
CA VAL A 53 7.03 10.38 -10.42
C VAL A 53 8.47 10.75 -10.05
N VAL A 54 9.42 10.59 -10.97
CA VAL A 54 10.81 11.00 -10.76
C VAL A 54 10.88 12.48 -10.38
N LEU A 55 10.14 13.34 -11.10
CA LEU A 55 10.10 14.78 -10.83
C LEU A 55 9.60 15.08 -9.41
N VAL A 56 8.58 14.36 -8.91
CA VAL A 56 8.12 14.47 -7.51
C VAL A 56 9.27 14.15 -6.54
N ILE A 57 10.01 13.06 -6.76
CA ILE A 57 11.08 12.62 -5.85
C ILE A 57 12.22 13.64 -5.78
N ILE A 58 12.69 14.13 -6.93
CA ILE A 58 13.84 15.05 -6.96
C ILE A 58 13.47 16.49 -6.59
N SER A 59 12.18 16.84 -6.58
CA SER A 59 11.73 18.20 -6.27
C SER A 59 12.22 18.65 -4.88
N ASN A 60 12.75 19.86 -4.83
CA ASN A 60 13.12 20.56 -3.60
C ASN A 60 12.28 21.84 -3.39
N HIS A 61 11.27 22.08 -4.24
CA HIS A 61 10.43 23.27 -4.17
C HIS A 61 8.96 22.86 -4.08
N LEU A 62 8.19 23.43 -3.15
CA LEU A 62 6.79 23.07 -2.88
C LEU A 62 5.91 23.15 -4.14
N VAL A 63 6.02 24.23 -4.90
CA VAL A 63 5.24 24.41 -6.14
C VAL A 63 5.60 23.38 -7.20
N LEU A 64 6.89 23.09 -7.38
CA LEU A 64 7.34 22.10 -8.37
C LEU A 64 6.88 20.70 -7.97
N PHE A 65 6.99 20.37 -6.68
CA PHE A 65 6.48 19.12 -6.12
C PHE A 65 4.99 18.97 -6.40
N TRP A 66 4.19 20.01 -6.17
CA TRP A 66 2.75 19.99 -6.41
C TRP A 66 2.41 19.83 -7.90
N ILE A 67 3.06 20.58 -8.80
CA ILE A 67 2.86 20.46 -10.26
C ILE A 67 3.21 19.04 -10.74
N ALA A 68 4.33 18.50 -10.26
CA ALA A 68 4.75 17.13 -10.58
C ALA A 68 3.73 16.10 -10.07
N TRP A 69 3.20 16.29 -8.87
CA TRP A 69 2.19 15.42 -8.26
C TRP A 69 0.86 15.41 -9.04
N VAL A 70 0.40 16.59 -9.45
CA VAL A 70 -0.77 16.75 -10.35
C VAL A 70 -0.51 16.08 -11.69
N SER A 71 0.71 16.20 -12.22
CA SER A 71 1.13 15.58 -13.49
C SER A 71 1.10 14.06 -13.44
N VAL A 72 1.54 13.44 -12.33
CA VAL A 72 1.42 11.98 -12.12
C VAL A 72 -0.04 11.55 -12.24
N SER A 73 -0.94 12.28 -11.58
CA SER A 73 -2.37 11.96 -11.61
C SER A 73 -2.97 12.05 -13.01
N LEU A 74 -2.64 13.10 -13.76
CA LEU A 74 -3.13 13.29 -15.13
C LEU A 74 -2.59 12.23 -16.10
N CYS A 75 -1.31 11.91 -16.02
CA CYS A 75 -0.70 10.88 -16.87
C CYS A 75 -1.28 9.49 -16.56
N LEU A 76 -1.46 9.17 -15.28
CA LEU A 76 -2.08 7.92 -14.85
C LEU A 76 -3.53 7.78 -15.35
N HIS A 77 -4.29 8.88 -15.42
CA HIS A 77 -5.67 8.83 -15.91
C HIS A 77 -5.72 8.31 -17.36
N ARG A 78 -4.75 8.68 -18.20
CA ARG A 78 -4.63 8.16 -19.58
C ARG A 78 -4.33 6.67 -19.62
N LEU A 79 -3.54 6.15 -18.67
CA LEU A 79 -3.22 4.72 -18.58
C LEU A 79 -4.43 3.88 -18.14
N ILE A 80 -5.23 4.40 -17.22
CA ILE A 80 -6.46 3.71 -16.75
C ILE A 80 -7.48 3.64 -17.90
N LEU A 81 -7.62 4.71 -18.67
CA LEU A 81 -8.50 4.78 -19.83
C LEU A 81 -7.85 4.26 -21.12
N PHE A 82 -6.97 3.26 -21.05
CA PHE A 82 -6.43 2.64 -22.25
C PHE A 82 -7.53 2.00 -23.12
N TYR A 83 -8.56 1.43 -22.49
CA TYR A 83 -9.78 0.93 -23.12
C TYR A 83 -10.99 1.77 -22.67
N PRO A 84 -11.22 2.95 -23.27
CA PRO A 84 -12.22 3.92 -22.79
C PRO A 84 -13.67 3.43 -22.95
N GLU A 85 -13.91 2.48 -23.86
CA GLU A 85 -15.24 1.92 -24.12
C GLU A 85 -15.80 1.05 -22.98
N ARG A 86 -14.96 0.71 -21.99
CA ARG A 86 -15.40 -0.12 -20.84
C ARG A 86 -16.05 0.75 -19.78
N PRO A 87 -17.36 0.60 -19.47
CA PRO A 87 -18.04 1.42 -18.47
C PRO A 87 -17.40 1.34 -17.08
N ARG A 88 -16.86 0.18 -16.70
CA ARG A 88 -16.16 0.00 -15.42
C ARG A 88 -14.85 0.79 -15.36
N ALA A 89 -14.12 0.89 -16.47
CA ALA A 89 -12.89 1.68 -16.54
C ALA A 89 -13.20 3.18 -16.41
N GLN A 90 -14.28 3.64 -17.04
CA GLN A 90 -14.78 5.02 -16.92
C GLN A 90 -15.19 5.35 -15.48
N LEU A 91 -15.93 4.47 -14.81
CA LEU A 91 -16.31 4.65 -13.40
C LEU A 91 -15.07 4.78 -12.50
N ALA A 92 -14.13 3.86 -12.66
CA ALA A 92 -12.89 3.85 -11.89
C ALA A 92 -12.06 5.11 -12.14
N ALA A 93 -11.91 5.52 -13.41
CA ALA A 93 -11.18 6.73 -13.80
C ALA A 93 -11.84 8.01 -13.25
N HIS A 94 -13.18 8.08 -13.24
CA HIS A 94 -13.95 9.20 -12.70
C HIS A 94 -13.75 9.36 -11.20
N LYS A 95 -13.96 8.28 -10.43
CA LYS A 95 -13.72 8.28 -8.97
C LYS A 95 -12.29 8.65 -8.63
N LYS A 96 -11.32 8.08 -9.37
CA LYS A 96 -9.90 8.39 -9.24
C LYS A 96 -9.62 9.86 -9.54
N PHE A 97 -10.26 10.44 -10.55
CA PHE A 97 -10.08 11.85 -10.90
C PHE A 97 -10.57 12.76 -9.77
N LEU A 98 -11.79 12.56 -9.27
CA LEU A 98 -12.36 13.38 -8.19
C LEU A 98 -11.51 13.33 -6.92
N LEU A 99 -11.19 12.12 -6.44
CA LEU A 99 -10.36 11.94 -5.24
C LEU A 99 -8.94 12.50 -5.44
N ALA A 100 -8.38 12.39 -6.64
CA ALA A 100 -7.07 12.96 -6.92
C ALA A 100 -7.10 14.50 -6.87
N ARG A 101 -8.08 15.16 -7.53
CA ARG A 101 -8.24 16.62 -7.47
C ARG A 101 -8.44 17.11 -6.05
N PHE A 102 -9.29 16.43 -5.27
CA PHE A 102 -9.48 16.76 -3.86
C PHE A 102 -8.19 16.65 -3.05
N SER A 103 -7.44 15.54 -3.20
CA SER A 103 -6.15 15.37 -2.51
C SER A 103 -5.10 16.42 -2.93
N GLU A 104 -5.12 16.87 -4.18
CA GLU A 104 -4.17 17.88 -4.66
C GLU A 104 -4.49 19.27 -4.12
N LEU A 105 -5.78 19.59 -3.92
CA LEU A 105 -6.18 20.81 -3.23
C LEU A 105 -5.73 20.78 -1.76
N LEU A 106 -5.92 19.66 -1.06
CA LEU A 106 -5.43 19.50 0.31
C LEU A 106 -3.90 19.64 0.38
N LEU A 107 -3.16 19.07 -0.58
CA LEU A 107 -1.71 19.20 -0.64
C LEU A 107 -1.28 20.65 -0.89
N ALA A 108 -1.97 21.38 -1.79
CA ALA A 108 -1.71 22.79 -2.01
C ALA A 108 -1.97 23.60 -0.72
N SER A 109 -3.08 23.35 -0.04
CA SER A 109 -3.40 24.00 1.24
C SER A 109 -2.36 23.71 2.33
N ALA A 110 -1.85 22.47 2.41
CA ALA A 110 -0.77 22.12 3.32
C ALA A 110 0.51 22.91 3.01
N PHE A 111 0.87 23.02 1.74
CA PHE A 111 2.04 23.77 1.30
C PHE A 111 1.90 25.28 1.54
N VAL A 112 0.70 25.84 1.36
CA VAL A 112 0.41 27.23 1.71
C VAL A 112 0.56 27.45 3.22
N ALA A 113 0.05 26.55 4.06
CA ALA A 113 0.19 26.64 5.51
C ALA A 113 1.66 26.59 5.96
N LEU A 114 2.46 25.69 5.37
CA LEU A 114 3.89 25.64 5.67
C LEU A 114 4.63 26.89 5.18
N TYR A 115 4.30 27.39 3.98
CA TYR A 115 4.88 28.62 3.47
C TYR A 115 4.52 29.85 4.31
N SER A 116 3.29 29.93 4.81
CA SER A 116 2.85 31.04 5.67
C SER A 116 3.58 31.07 7.01
N GLU A 117 3.97 29.90 7.52
CA GLU A 117 4.69 29.78 8.79
C GLU A 117 6.20 30.06 8.63
N PHE A 118 6.82 29.48 7.59
CA PHE A 118 8.28 29.44 7.46
C PHE A 118 8.84 30.39 6.41
N HIS A 119 7.98 31.02 5.60
CA HIS A 119 8.33 31.98 4.55
C HIS A 119 9.36 31.47 3.53
N THR A 120 9.45 30.16 3.34
CA THR A 120 10.29 29.50 2.34
C THR A 120 9.50 28.43 1.59
N ALA A 121 9.69 28.37 0.27
CA ALA A 121 9.13 27.32 -0.56
C ALA A 121 10.15 26.19 -0.86
N ASN A 122 11.39 26.31 -0.38
CA ASN A 122 12.42 25.27 -0.51
C ASN A 122 12.27 24.24 0.61
N ILE A 123 12.07 22.99 0.24
CA ILE A 123 11.71 21.88 1.14
C ILE A 123 12.84 21.59 2.13
N ASP A 124 14.09 21.58 1.70
CA ASP A 124 15.25 21.36 2.57
C ASP A 124 15.36 22.39 3.70
N ARG A 125 15.25 23.68 3.36
CA ARG A 125 15.27 24.77 4.34
C ARG A 125 14.06 24.72 5.26
N LEU A 126 12.89 24.40 4.69
CA LEU A 126 11.66 24.23 5.45
C LEU A 126 11.82 23.14 6.51
N MET A 127 12.38 21.97 6.14
CA MET A 127 12.65 20.89 7.09
C MET A 127 13.66 21.28 8.17
N GLN A 128 14.70 22.05 7.83
CA GLN A 128 15.66 22.57 8.81
C GLN A 128 15.00 23.50 9.83
N GLN A 129 14.09 24.39 9.39
CA GLN A 129 13.36 25.29 10.28
C GLN A 129 12.32 24.55 11.13
N VAL A 130 11.63 23.56 10.56
CA VAL A 130 10.71 22.68 11.29
C VAL A 130 11.42 21.96 12.42
N ALA A 131 12.66 21.48 12.20
CA ALA A 131 13.44 20.79 13.23
C ALA A 131 13.78 21.68 14.45
N LEU A 132 13.73 22.99 14.31
CA LEU A 132 13.97 23.97 15.39
C LEU A 132 12.67 24.51 16.01
N SER A 133 11.51 24.12 15.48
CA SER A 133 10.19 24.59 15.93
C SER A 133 9.67 23.77 17.10
N SER A 134 8.96 24.41 18.02
CA SER A 134 8.24 23.76 19.12
C SER A 134 6.79 23.37 18.76
N GLY A 135 6.43 23.45 17.48
CA GLY A 135 5.07 23.20 16.97
C GLY A 135 4.20 24.45 17.02
N SER A 136 3.32 24.60 16.02
CA SER A 136 2.36 25.72 15.91
C SER A 136 1.01 25.22 15.39
N LEU A 137 -0.02 26.07 15.45
CA LEU A 137 -1.34 25.72 14.92
C LEU A 137 -1.29 25.49 13.40
N GLN A 138 -0.54 26.33 12.69
CA GLN A 138 -0.32 26.26 11.25
C GLN A 138 0.42 24.96 10.88
N LEU A 139 1.44 24.59 11.65
CA LEU A 139 2.18 23.34 11.45
C LEU A 139 1.28 22.12 11.69
N ASN A 140 0.48 22.13 12.75
CA ASN A 140 -0.50 21.08 13.02
C ASN A 140 -1.53 20.96 11.87
N LEU A 141 -2.05 22.08 11.38
CA LEU A 141 -2.96 22.09 10.24
C LEU A 141 -2.30 21.49 9.00
N ALA A 142 -1.05 21.89 8.69
CA ALA A 142 -0.30 21.34 7.57
C ALA A 142 -0.09 19.82 7.72
N ALA A 143 0.30 19.35 8.91
CA ALA A 143 0.48 17.93 9.20
C ALA A 143 -0.80 17.12 8.98
N VAL A 144 -1.95 17.63 9.46
CA VAL A 144 -3.26 17.00 9.27
C VAL A 144 -3.65 16.93 7.80
N LEU A 145 -3.44 18.02 7.06
CA LEU A 145 -3.71 18.05 5.62
C LEU A 145 -2.83 17.04 4.88
N LEU A 146 -1.52 16.96 5.20
CA LEU A 146 -0.62 15.95 4.64
C LEU A 146 -1.07 14.52 4.97
N ALA A 147 -1.51 14.26 6.20
CA ALA A 147 -2.05 12.96 6.60
C ALA A 147 -3.30 12.59 5.80
N LEU A 148 -4.23 13.54 5.59
CA LEU A 148 -5.41 13.32 4.74
C LEU A 148 -5.04 13.05 3.27
N VAL A 149 -4.07 13.77 2.72
CA VAL A 149 -3.53 13.51 1.38
C VAL A 149 -2.99 12.08 1.29
N ALA A 150 -2.20 11.66 2.28
CA ALA A 150 -1.63 10.32 2.34
C ALA A 150 -2.72 9.24 2.45
N LEU A 151 -3.74 9.42 3.29
CA LEU A 151 -4.87 8.48 3.39
C LEU A 151 -5.61 8.28 2.07
N ILE A 152 -5.87 9.37 1.33
CA ILE A 152 -6.54 9.30 0.03
C ILE A 152 -5.64 8.59 -1.00
N LYS A 153 -4.36 8.97 -1.07
CA LYS A 153 -3.40 8.46 -2.07
C LYS A 153 -2.92 7.04 -1.81
N CYS A 154 -2.94 6.61 -0.55
CA CYS A 154 -2.73 5.22 -0.15
C CYS A 154 -4.01 4.39 -0.20
N ALA A 155 -5.12 4.94 -0.71
CA ALA A 155 -6.40 4.24 -0.87
C ALA A 155 -6.92 3.63 0.44
N GLN A 156 -6.92 4.41 1.52
CA GLN A 156 -7.45 4.00 2.82
C GLN A 156 -8.97 4.17 2.87
N LEU A 157 -9.64 3.35 3.68
CA LEU A 157 -11.10 3.40 3.84
C LEU A 157 -11.58 4.76 4.41
N PRO A 158 -12.74 5.28 3.96
CA PRO A 158 -13.62 4.77 2.89
C PRO A 158 -13.19 5.09 1.45
N MET A 159 -12.08 5.81 1.23
CA MET A 159 -11.63 6.31 -0.08
C MET A 159 -10.95 5.25 -0.95
N HIS A 160 -10.74 4.04 -0.45
CA HIS A 160 -10.09 2.91 -1.13
C HIS A 160 -10.61 2.55 -2.53
N GLY A 161 -11.88 2.86 -2.82
CA GLY A 161 -12.58 2.48 -4.05
C GLY A 161 -11.89 2.86 -5.36
N TRP A 162 -11.18 3.98 -5.39
CA TRP A 162 -10.48 4.39 -6.61
C TRP A 162 -9.34 3.44 -7.00
N LEU A 163 -8.75 2.72 -6.04
CA LEU A 163 -7.67 1.77 -6.31
C LEU A 163 -8.25 0.39 -6.61
N ILE A 164 -9.23 -0.06 -5.82
CA ILE A 164 -9.83 -1.40 -5.95
C ILE A 164 -10.54 -1.56 -7.30
N GLN A 165 -11.18 -0.51 -7.83
CA GLN A 165 -11.91 -0.59 -9.09
C GLN A 165 -11.02 -0.50 -10.34
N VAL A 166 -9.75 -0.08 -10.19
CA VAL A 166 -8.81 0.07 -11.33
C VAL A 166 -8.19 -1.27 -11.76
N VAL A 167 -8.64 -2.39 -11.18
CA VAL A 167 -8.28 -3.75 -11.64
C VAL A 167 -8.68 -4.05 -13.10
N GLU A 168 -9.57 -3.26 -13.68
CA GLU A 168 -9.96 -3.31 -15.10
C GLU A 168 -8.90 -2.72 -16.04
N ALA A 169 -7.95 -1.96 -15.52
CA ALA A 169 -6.82 -1.47 -16.30
C ALA A 169 -5.89 -2.62 -16.72
N PRO A 170 -5.10 -2.46 -17.79
CA PRO A 170 -4.15 -3.47 -18.21
C PRO A 170 -3.18 -3.87 -17.09
N THR A 171 -2.75 -5.13 -17.07
CA THR A 171 -1.88 -5.69 -16.02
C THR A 171 -0.63 -4.85 -15.71
N PRO A 172 0.09 -4.25 -16.70
CA PRO A 172 1.23 -3.38 -16.40
C PRO A 172 0.84 -2.08 -15.67
N VAL A 173 -0.37 -1.56 -15.93
CA VAL A 173 -0.91 -0.39 -15.22
C VAL A 173 -1.23 -0.75 -13.78
N SER A 174 -1.83 -1.92 -13.54
CA SER A 174 -2.05 -2.43 -12.18
C SER A 174 -0.71 -2.59 -11.45
N ALA A 175 0.31 -3.18 -12.08
CA ALA A 175 1.64 -3.31 -11.47
C ALA A 175 2.22 -1.93 -11.10
N LEU A 176 2.22 -0.96 -12.01
CA LEU A 176 2.70 0.41 -11.75
C LEU A 176 1.92 1.10 -10.60
N LEU A 177 0.60 0.96 -10.60
CA LEU A 177 -0.28 1.55 -9.60
C LEU A 177 -0.02 1.01 -8.21
N HIS A 178 -0.07 -0.32 -8.08
CA HIS A 178 -0.05 -1.00 -6.81
C HIS A 178 1.36 -1.20 -6.24
N ALA A 179 2.40 -1.14 -7.06
CA ALA A 179 3.79 -1.25 -6.62
C ALA A 179 4.52 0.09 -6.55
N GLY A 180 4.05 1.11 -7.28
CA GLY A 180 4.74 2.39 -7.39
C GLY A 180 3.88 3.56 -6.94
N ILE A 181 2.86 3.92 -7.73
CA ILE A 181 2.14 5.20 -7.57
C ILE A 181 1.44 5.30 -6.22
N VAL A 182 0.86 4.21 -5.72
CA VAL A 182 0.18 4.20 -4.41
C VAL A 182 1.15 4.52 -3.25
N ASN A 183 2.44 4.21 -3.41
CA ASN A 183 3.45 4.49 -2.38
C ASN A 183 3.74 6.00 -2.24
N LEU A 184 3.34 6.84 -3.20
CA LEU A 184 3.58 8.28 -3.14
C LEU A 184 3.02 8.93 -1.87
N GLY A 185 1.91 8.41 -1.32
CA GLY A 185 1.39 8.88 -0.04
C GLY A 185 2.35 8.64 1.13
N GLY A 186 2.97 7.46 1.20
CA GLY A 186 4.01 7.17 2.19
C GLY A 186 5.29 7.97 1.95
N ILE A 187 5.73 8.10 0.70
CA ILE A 187 6.91 8.91 0.34
C ILE A 187 6.71 10.37 0.75
N LEU A 188 5.51 10.93 0.51
CA LEU A 188 5.16 12.27 0.96
C LEU A 188 5.36 12.39 2.46
N LEU A 189 4.80 11.49 3.27
CA LEU A 189 4.95 11.57 4.71
C LEU A 189 6.39 11.32 5.18
N LEU A 190 7.18 10.48 4.49
CA LEU A 190 8.60 10.30 4.79
C LEU A 190 9.41 11.59 4.53
N PHE A 191 9.11 12.33 3.47
CA PHE A 191 9.77 13.61 3.18
C PHE A 191 9.39 14.71 4.16
N PHE A 192 8.16 14.69 4.66
CA PHE A 192 7.64 15.65 5.64
C PHE A 192 7.53 15.04 7.04
N ALA A 193 8.32 14.00 7.35
CA ALA A 193 8.28 13.30 8.63
C ALA A 193 8.52 14.24 9.84
N PRO A 194 9.45 15.22 9.80
CA PRO A 194 9.59 16.20 10.87
C PRO A 194 8.32 17.03 11.14
N VAL A 195 7.55 17.35 10.11
CA VAL A 195 6.26 18.07 10.25
C VAL A 195 5.23 17.18 10.94
N LEU A 196 5.18 15.91 10.55
CA LEU A 196 4.25 14.94 11.14
C LEU A 196 4.59 14.66 12.61
N ALA A 197 5.87 14.53 12.94
CA ALA A 197 6.36 14.26 14.29
C ALA A 197 5.93 15.31 15.33
N LEU A 198 5.77 16.57 14.90
CA LEU A 198 5.32 17.66 15.76
C LEU A 198 3.79 17.74 15.92
N SER A 199 3.02 16.87 15.25
CA SER A 199 1.56 16.87 15.30
C SER A 199 0.99 15.53 15.78
N PRO A 200 0.76 15.38 17.10
CA PRO A 200 0.12 14.21 17.66
C PRO A 200 -1.26 13.93 17.03
N LEU A 201 -2.00 14.98 16.67
CA LEU A 201 -3.31 14.86 16.05
C LEU A 201 -3.23 14.19 14.68
N ALA A 202 -2.27 14.59 13.83
CA ALA A 202 -2.05 13.97 12.54
C ALA A 202 -1.61 12.49 12.67
N CYS A 203 -0.72 12.18 13.62
CA CYS A 203 -0.32 10.80 13.90
C CYS A 203 -1.49 9.93 14.35
N TRP A 204 -2.32 10.40 15.29
CA TRP A 204 -3.51 9.66 15.73
C TRP A 204 -4.54 9.47 14.62
N LEU A 205 -4.72 10.47 13.76
CA LEU A 205 -5.59 10.36 12.60
C LEU A 205 -5.13 9.24 11.65
N LEU A 206 -3.82 9.11 11.41
CA LEU A 206 -3.25 8.01 10.63
C LEU A 206 -3.40 6.66 11.35
N VAL A 207 -3.05 6.58 12.63
CA VAL A 207 -3.14 5.35 13.44
C VAL A 207 -4.57 4.79 13.44
N LEU A 208 -5.58 5.65 13.61
CA LEU A 208 -6.97 5.24 13.64
C LEU A 208 -7.46 4.84 12.25
N LEU A 209 -7.36 5.74 11.25
CA LEU A 209 -7.96 5.51 9.95
C LEU A 209 -7.18 4.48 9.12
N ALA A 210 -5.86 4.59 9.06
CA ALA A 210 -5.03 3.62 8.34
C ALA A 210 -4.93 2.29 9.10
N GLY A 211 -4.93 2.29 10.44
CA GLY A 211 -4.96 1.08 11.25
C GLY A 211 -6.24 0.26 11.02
N ILE A 212 -7.41 0.87 11.19
CA ILE A 212 -8.69 0.19 10.92
C ILE A 212 -8.77 -0.27 9.46
N SER A 213 -8.32 0.57 8.53
CA SER A 213 -8.28 0.24 7.11
C SER A 213 -7.39 -0.97 6.82
N THR A 214 -6.24 -1.08 7.49
CA THR A 214 -5.31 -2.23 7.39
C THR A 214 -6.01 -3.55 7.71
N ILE A 215 -6.80 -3.57 8.79
CA ILE A 215 -7.49 -4.77 9.27
C ILE A 215 -8.61 -5.16 8.32
N ILE A 216 -9.50 -4.21 8.01
CA ILE A 216 -10.64 -4.48 7.12
C ILE A 216 -10.13 -4.90 5.74
N ALA A 217 -9.20 -4.15 5.15
CA ALA A 217 -8.67 -4.48 3.83
C ALA A 217 -7.91 -5.82 3.81
N GLY A 218 -7.18 -6.13 4.89
CA GLY A 218 -6.48 -7.39 5.07
C GLY A 218 -7.46 -8.57 5.09
N LEU A 219 -8.50 -8.48 5.92
CA LEU A 219 -9.56 -9.49 6.02
C LEU A 219 -10.37 -9.62 4.72
N VAL A 220 -10.72 -8.51 4.05
CA VAL A 220 -11.38 -8.59 2.74
C VAL A 220 -10.51 -9.35 1.75
N SER A 221 -9.19 -9.10 1.71
CA SER A 221 -8.29 -9.77 0.78
C SER A 221 -8.27 -11.30 0.93
N THR A 222 -8.53 -11.85 2.13
CA THR A 222 -8.58 -13.31 2.33
C THR A 222 -9.86 -13.94 1.79
N THR A 223 -10.94 -13.15 1.64
CA THR A 223 -12.25 -13.62 1.17
C THR A 223 -12.45 -13.50 -0.34
N ARG A 224 -11.69 -12.63 -1.03
CA ARG A 224 -11.85 -12.37 -2.46
C ARG A 224 -11.30 -13.50 -3.33
N ILE A 225 -12.13 -13.94 -4.28
CA ILE A 225 -11.80 -15.03 -5.22
C ILE A 225 -10.93 -14.53 -6.38
N SER A 226 -11.21 -13.34 -6.91
CA SER A 226 -10.44 -12.78 -8.03
C SER A 226 -9.03 -12.39 -7.57
N VAL A 227 -8.01 -12.95 -8.24
CA VAL A 227 -6.59 -12.73 -7.93
C VAL A 227 -6.24 -11.24 -7.95
N LYS A 228 -6.63 -10.51 -9.01
CA LYS A 228 -6.34 -9.07 -9.11
C LYS A 228 -7.02 -8.25 -8.02
N VAL A 229 -8.28 -8.57 -7.70
CA VAL A 229 -9.03 -7.87 -6.64
C VAL A 229 -8.44 -8.16 -5.27
N LYS A 230 -8.08 -9.43 -4.98
CA LYS A 230 -7.35 -9.81 -3.77
C LYS A 230 -6.01 -9.08 -3.64
N LEU A 231 -5.25 -8.97 -4.74
CA LEU A 231 -4.00 -8.22 -4.76
C LEU A 231 -4.22 -6.71 -4.53
N ALA A 232 -5.30 -6.14 -5.06
CA ALA A 232 -5.65 -4.74 -4.84
C ALA A 232 -6.03 -4.45 -3.38
N TRP A 233 -6.87 -5.28 -2.76
CA TRP A 233 -7.24 -5.16 -1.35
C TRP A 233 -6.04 -5.33 -0.42
N SER A 234 -5.19 -6.32 -0.70
CA SER A 234 -3.95 -6.46 0.08
C SER A 234 -3.01 -5.27 -0.12
N THR A 235 -3.05 -4.54 -1.24
CA THR A 235 -2.29 -3.29 -1.39
C THR A 235 -2.85 -2.20 -0.47
N SER A 236 -4.18 -2.01 -0.40
CA SER A 236 -4.79 -1.05 0.53
C SER A 236 -4.40 -1.37 1.99
N SER A 237 -4.39 -2.66 2.37
CA SER A 237 -3.95 -3.12 3.69
C SER A 237 -2.47 -2.80 3.97
N GLN A 238 -1.57 -3.12 3.04
CA GLN A 238 -0.13 -2.88 3.20
C GLN A 238 0.20 -1.38 3.22
N MET A 239 -0.45 -0.57 2.39
CA MET A 239 -0.29 0.88 2.43
C MET A 239 -0.85 1.50 3.71
N GLY A 240 -1.90 0.92 4.28
CA GLY A 240 -2.39 1.30 5.60
C GLY A 240 -1.35 1.03 6.68
N LEU A 241 -0.75 -0.17 6.66
CA LEU A 241 0.34 -0.56 7.56
C LEU A 241 1.54 0.40 7.44
N MET A 242 1.96 0.75 6.23
CA MET A 242 3.04 1.72 6.01
C MET A 242 2.72 3.10 6.60
N LEU A 243 1.48 3.58 6.48
CA LEU A 243 1.08 4.85 7.12
C LEU A 243 1.09 4.77 8.65
N VAL A 244 0.72 3.61 9.22
CA VAL A 244 0.80 3.37 10.66
C VAL A 244 2.25 3.33 11.14
N GLU A 245 3.15 2.66 10.41
CA GLU A 245 4.59 2.63 10.70
C GLU A 245 5.16 4.06 10.78
N ILE A 246 4.84 4.91 9.79
CA ILE A 246 5.25 6.32 9.77
C ILE A 246 4.65 7.08 10.96
N ALA A 247 3.37 6.88 11.28
CA ALA A 247 2.69 7.57 12.38
C ALA A 247 3.20 7.17 13.78
N LEU A 248 3.74 5.95 13.91
CA LEU A 248 4.42 5.48 15.12
C LEU A 248 5.89 5.92 15.20
N GLY A 249 6.40 6.62 14.18
CA GLY A 249 7.80 7.05 14.12
C GLY A 249 8.77 5.98 13.65
N LEU A 250 8.29 4.85 13.11
CA LEU A 250 9.09 3.74 12.62
C LEU A 250 9.47 3.95 11.15
N TYR A 251 10.11 5.08 10.84
CA TYR A 251 10.34 5.52 9.46
C TYR A 251 11.24 4.58 8.65
N GLU A 252 12.23 3.99 9.30
CA GLU A 252 13.13 2.98 8.73
C GLU A 252 12.37 1.70 8.34
N MET A 253 11.37 1.33 9.13
CA MET A 253 10.50 0.18 8.86
C MET A 253 9.56 0.49 7.69
N ALA A 254 8.97 1.68 7.67
CA ALA A 254 8.14 2.15 6.56
C ALA A 254 8.91 2.22 5.23
N LEU A 255 10.17 2.62 5.27
CA LEU A 255 11.03 2.61 4.09
C LEU A 255 11.32 1.18 3.63
N LEU A 256 11.72 0.29 4.54
CA LEU A 256 11.96 -1.12 4.23
C LEU A 256 10.70 -1.82 3.68
N HIS A 257 9.55 -1.55 4.30
CA HIS A 257 8.23 -1.96 3.84
C HIS A 257 8.02 -1.48 2.40
N LEU A 258 8.20 -0.19 2.13
CA LEU A 258 8.00 0.40 0.81
C LEU A 258 8.81 -0.35 -0.26
N PHE A 259 10.08 -0.67 -0.01
CA PHE A 259 10.90 -1.47 -0.94
C PHE A 259 10.33 -2.88 -1.13
N ALA A 260 10.09 -3.60 -0.04
CA ALA A 260 9.57 -4.97 -0.09
C ALA A 260 8.22 -5.04 -0.81
N HIS A 261 7.29 -4.16 -0.46
CA HIS A 261 5.97 -4.04 -1.08
C HIS A 261 6.07 -3.77 -2.58
N SER A 262 6.93 -2.83 -2.97
CA SER A 262 7.12 -2.46 -4.38
C SER A 262 7.56 -3.66 -5.23
N PHE A 263 8.60 -4.38 -4.81
CA PHE A 263 9.08 -5.54 -5.55
C PHE A 263 8.04 -6.67 -5.56
N TYR A 264 7.51 -7.02 -4.38
CA TYR A 264 6.54 -8.09 -4.24
C TYR A 264 5.25 -7.84 -5.05
N LYS A 265 4.71 -6.61 -5.01
CA LYS A 265 3.48 -6.27 -5.74
C LYS A 265 3.69 -6.22 -7.23
N SER A 266 4.80 -5.64 -7.69
CA SER A 266 5.12 -5.61 -9.12
C SER A 266 5.18 -7.04 -9.66
N PHE A 267 5.94 -7.91 -8.99
CA PHE A 267 6.01 -9.34 -9.33
C PHE A 267 4.63 -10.01 -9.30
N SER A 268 3.86 -9.84 -8.23
CA SER A 268 2.56 -10.50 -8.06
C SER A 268 1.53 -10.10 -9.12
N PHE A 269 1.48 -8.82 -9.51
CA PHE A 269 0.56 -8.36 -10.55
C PHE A 269 0.99 -8.87 -11.93
N LEU A 270 2.29 -8.77 -12.27
CA LEU A 270 2.80 -9.24 -13.56
C LEU A 270 2.71 -10.76 -13.71
N ASN A 271 2.84 -11.51 -12.61
CA ASN A 271 2.70 -12.98 -12.57
C ASN A 271 1.26 -13.46 -12.31
N SER A 272 0.27 -12.56 -12.20
CA SER A 272 -1.10 -12.93 -11.85
C SER A 272 -1.75 -13.92 -12.85
N GLY A 273 -1.33 -13.90 -14.12
CA GLY A 273 -1.78 -14.85 -15.15
C GLY A 273 -1.40 -16.31 -14.87
N ASN A 274 -0.28 -16.55 -14.18
CA ASN A 274 0.20 -17.90 -13.85
C ASN A 274 -0.42 -18.47 -12.55
N THR A 275 -1.25 -17.68 -11.85
CA THR A 275 -1.78 -18.06 -10.53
C THR A 275 -2.70 -19.29 -10.59
N VAL A 276 -3.37 -19.52 -11.71
CA VAL A 276 -4.19 -20.72 -11.93
C VAL A 276 -3.35 -22.00 -11.85
N ASN A 277 -2.16 -21.99 -12.45
CA ASN A 277 -1.25 -23.14 -12.41
C ASN A 277 -0.76 -23.41 -10.98
N HIS A 278 -0.45 -22.35 -10.21
CA HIS A 278 -0.09 -22.48 -8.80
C HIS A 278 -1.24 -23.06 -7.95
N TYR A 279 -2.48 -22.64 -8.21
CA TYR A 279 -3.66 -23.18 -7.53
C TYR A 279 -3.86 -24.67 -7.82
N LEU A 280 -3.73 -25.07 -9.09
CA LEU A 280 -3.82 -26.48 -9.49
C LEU A 280 -2.73 -27.32 -8.84
N ALA A 281 -1.48 -26.83 -8.83
CA ALA A 281 -0.36 -27.50 -8.16
C ALA A 281 -0.61 -27.66 -6.65
N ALA A 282 -1.11 -26.62 -5.98
CA ALA A 282 -1.43 -26.68 -4.55
C ALA A 282 -2.55 -27.69 -4.25
N LYS A 283 -3.59 -27.74 -5.11
CA LYS A 283 -4.69 -28.71 -4.98
C LYS A 283 -4.19 -30.15 -5.14
N LEU A 284 -3.27 -30.41 -6.07
CA LEU A 284 -2.65 -31.72 -6.28
C LEU A 284 -1.75 -32.14 -5.12
N ALA A 285 -1.10 -31.18 -4.45
CA ALA A 285 -0.22 -31.43 -3.30
C ALA A 285 -0.97 -31.86 -2.02
N GLY A 286 -2.32 -31.87 -2.02
CA GLY A 286 -3.20 -32.30 -0.94
C GLY A 286 -3.16 -31.40 0.30
N GLU A 287 -4.27 -30.77 0.69
CA GLU A 287 -4.27 -29.88 1.86
C GLU A 287 -4.37 -30.66 3.20
N VAL A 288 -3.39 -30.47 4.08
CA VAL A 288 -3.45 -30.95 5.47
C VAL A 288 -3.76 -29.76 6.37
N LYS A 289 -4.92 -29.79 7.03
CA LYS A 289 -5.33 -28.70 7.94
C LYS A 289 -4.48 -28.73 9.22
N PRO A 290 -3.83 -27.61 9.62
CA PRO A 290 -3.12 -27.54 10.88
C PRO A 290 -4.05 -27.75 12.07
N LYS A 291 -3.56 -28.51 13.06
CA LYS A 291 -4.16 -28.62 14.39
C LYS A 291 -3.61 -27.51 15.28
N VAL A 292 -4.29 -27.22 16.40
CA VAL A 292 -3.86 -26.20 17.38
C VAL A 292 -2.41 -26.42 17.83
N ARG A 293 -1.99 -27.67 18.05
CA ARG A 293 -0.60 -28.01 18.42
C ARG A 293 0.46 -27.51 17.42
N HIS A 294 0.13 -27.45 16.14
CA HIS A 294 1.07 -26.98 15.10
C HIS A 294 1.21 -25.45 15.17
N TRP A 295 0.11 -24.74 15.44
CA TRP A 295 0.12 -23.31 15.69
C TRP A 295 0.88 -22.96 16.97
N THR A 296 0.64 -23.68 18.07
CA THR A 296 1.36 -23.43 19.33
C THR A 296 2.87 -23.66 19.15
N LEU A 297 3.28 -24.70 18.44
CA LEU A 297 4.68 -24.97 18.14
C LEU A 297 5.31 -23.88 17.26
N ALA A 298 4.61 -23.44 16.20
CA ALA A 298 5.12 -22.38 15.34
C ALA A 298 5.22 -21.03 16.07
N LEU A 299 4.26 -20.71 16.94
CA LEU A 299 4.26 -19.52 17.78
C LEU A 299 5.43 -19.53 18.78
N THR A 300 5.70 -20.67 19.43
CA THR A 300 6.83 -20.76 20.37
C THR A 300 8.18 -20.66 19.65
N ILE A 301 8.35 -21.35 18.52
CA ILE A 301 9.59 -21.24 17.72
C ILE A 301 9.80 -19.80 17.25
N SER A 302 8.75 -19.15 16.71
CA SER A 302 8.85 -17.77 16.24
C SER A 302 9.19 -16.79 17.37
N LEU A 303 8.63 -16.99 18.56
CA LEU A 303 8.93 -16.17 19.73
C LEU A 303 10.40 -16.31 20.15
N LEU A 304 10.93 -17.54 20.15
CA LEU A 304 12.34 -17.80 20.45
C LEU A 304 13.26 -17.13 19.41
N MET A 305 12.93 -17.23 18.13
CA MET A 305 13.70 -16.58 17.06
C MET A 305 13.74 -15.06 17.24
N ILE A 306 12.61 -14.43 17.58
CA ILE A 306 12.54 -13.00 17.84
C ILE A 306 13.32 -12.63 19.10
N ALA A 307 13.25 -13.43 20.17
CA ALA A 307 14.01 -13.19 21.40
C ALA A 307 15.52 -13.22 21.15
N ILE A 308 16.00 -14.19 20.34
CA ILE A 308 17.40 -14.28 19.93
C ILE A 308 17.80 -13.05 19.09
N ALA A 309 16.99 -12.67 18.10
CA ALA A 309 17.26 -11.49 17.28
C ALA A 309 17.26 -10.19 18.10
N GLN A 310 16.36 -10.08 19.08
CA GLN A 310 16.29 -8.94 20.00
C GLN A 310 17.52 -8.88 20.90
N TRP A 311 17.99 -10.01 21.40
CA TRP A 311 19.21 -10.07 22.21
C TRP A 311 20.46 -9.66 21.40
N GLN A 312 20.55 -10.08 20.14
CA GLN A 312 21.72 -9.84 19.31
C GLN A 312 21.79 -8.39 18.77
N PHE A 313 20.65 -7.77 18.49
CA PHE A 313 20.59 -6.51 17.74
C PHE A 313 19.72 -5.41 18.38
N ALA A 314 19.01 -5.68 19.49
CA ALA A 314 18.14 -4.72 20.22
C ALA A 314 17.15 -3.94 19.33
N VAL A 315 16.47 -4.64 18.41
CA VAL A 315 15.93 -4.02 17.17
C VAL A 315 14.47 -3.62 17.27
N MET A 316 13.65 -4.41 17.96
CA MET A 316 12.20 -4.23 17.98
C MET A 316 11.79 -3.48 19.25
N THR A 317 11.73 -2.16 19.16
CA THR A 317 11.28 -1.27 20.25
C THR A 317 9.75 -1.18 20.33
N SER A 318 9.05 -1.40 19.20
CA SER A 318 7.59 -1.39 19.10
C SER A 318 6.99 -2.77 19.39
N LEU A 319 5.96 -2.79 20.24
CA LEU A 319 5.13 -3.97 20.49
C LEU A 319 4.38 -4.37 19.23
N ALA A 320 3.81 -3.41 18.49
CA ALA A 320 3.07 -3.70 17.26
C ALA A 320 3.93 -4.37 16.20
N ALA A 321 5.15 -3.86 15.97
CA ALA A 321 6.10 -4.47 15.04
C ALA A 321 6.49 -5.89 15.47
N THR A 322 6.74 -6.08 16.77
CA THR A 322 7.06 -7.40 17.34
C THR A 322 5.93 -8.40 17.11
N VAL A 323 4.69 -8.01 17.41
CA VAL A 323 3.50 -8.86 17.22
C VAL A 323 3.29 -9.21 15.74
N LEU A 324 3.48 -8.26 14.83
CA LEU A 324 3.34 -8.50 13.39
C LEU A 324 4.36 -9.51 12.88
N VAL A 325 5.65 -9.33 13.22
CA VAL A 325 6.72 -10.25 12.83
C VAL A 325 6.50 -11.64 13.46
N TRP A 326 6.05 -11.69 14.71
CA TRP A 326 5.73 -12.93 15.40
C TRP A 326 4.67 -13.75 14.67
N PHE A 327 3.58 -13.11 14.26
CA PHE A 327 2.54 -13.78 13.48
C PHE A 327 2.97 -14.14 12.06
N ALA A 328 3.76 -13.29 11.40
CA ALA A 328 4.28 -13.56 10.06
C ALA A 328 5.20 -14.79 10.04
N LEU A 329 6.15 -14.88 10.98
CA LEU A 329 7.03 -16.05 11.14
C LEU A 329 6.23 -17.30 11.50
N SER A 330 5.23 -17.17 12.37
CA SER A 330 4.39 -18.31 12.75
C SER A 330 3.62 -18.85 11.54
N ALA A 331 3.03 -17.97 10.73
CA ALA A 331 2.34 -18.35 9.50
C ALA A 331 3.26 -19.00 8.46
N LEU A 332 4.54 -18.61 8.41
CA LEU A 332 5.56 -19.23 7.56
C LEU A 332 5.95 -20.63 8.05
N ILE A 333 6.05 -20.84 9.37
CA ILE A 333 6.53 -22.10 9.97
C ILE A 333 5.43 -23.17 9.99
N VAL A 334 4.17 -22.81 10.27
CA VAL A 334 3.05 -23.77 10.45
C VAL A 334 2.98 -24.82 9.33
N PRO A 335 3.02 -24.47 8.03
CA PRO A 335 2.96 -25.47 6.97
C PRO A 335 4.06 -26.54 7.06
N SER A 336 5.27 -26.18 7.51
CA SER A 336 6.39 -27.12 7.58
C SER A 336 6.24 -28.16 8.69
N VAL A 337 5.58 -27.80 9.80
CA VAL A 337 5.36 -28.68 10.95
C VAL A 337 4.03 -29.45 10.89
N THR A 338 3.20 -29.21 9.87
CA THR A 338 1.89 -29.86 9.74
C THR A 338 1.92 -31.27 9.17
N ARG A 339 2.88 -31.56 8.28
CA ARG A 339 2.99 -32.84 7.57
C ARG A 339 4.16 -33.64 8.14
N TRP A 340 3.87 -34.84 8.60
CA TRP A 340 4.89 -35.78 9.07
C TRP A 340 5.10 -36.87 8.02
N ASP A 341 6.16 -36.73 7.23
CA ASP A 341 6.62 -37.67 6.22
C ASP A 341 8.15 -37.77 6.22
N ALA A 342 8.73 -38.60 5.34
CA ALA A 342 10.19 -38.78 5.24
C ALA A 342 10.95 -37.47 4.93
N ALA A 343 10.26 -36.45 4.39
CA ALA A 343 10.82 -35.14 4.08
C ALA A 343 10.48 -34.07 5.14
N SER A 344 9.94 -34.44 6.30
CA SER A 344 9.58 -33.49 7.37
C SER A 344 10.77 -32.74 7.94
N LEU A 345 11.82 -33.45 8.37
CA LEU A 345 13.05 -32.87 8.90
C LEU A 345 13.73 -31.88 7.92
N PRO A 346 14.02 -32.24 6.66
CA PRO A 346 14.64 -31.29 5.74
C PRO A 346 13.73 -30.09 5.43
N ARG A 347 12.41 -30.28 5.35
CA ARG A 347 11.45 -29.18 5.13
C ARG A 347 11.42 -28.19 6.29
N ILE A 348 11.40 -28.69 7.53
CA ILE A 348 11.46 -27.85 8.73
C ILE A 348 12.80 -27.10 8.76
N ALA A 349 13.92 -27.79 8.54
CA ALA A 349 15.24 -27.16 8.53
C ALA A 349 15.36 -26.05 7.47
N ILE A 350 14.91 -26.29 6.24
CA ILE A 350 14.87 -25.28 5.17
C ILE A 350 13.98 -24.10 5.56
N THR A 351 12.80 -24.37 6.12
CA THR A 351 11.86 -23.31 6.52
C THR A 351 12.44 -22.45 7.64
N LEU A 352 13.09 -23.06 8.64
CA LEU A 352 13.73 -22.34 9.74
C LEU A 352 14.95 -21.55 9.27
N LEU A 353 15.77 -22.11 8.37
CA LEU A 353 16.89 -21.40 7.75
C LEU A 353 16.41 -20.19 6.94
N PHE A 354 15.32 -20.35 6.19
CA PHE A 354 14.73 -19.26 5.42
C PHE A 354 14.13 -18.19 6.34
N ALA A 355 13.41 -18.60 7.38
CA ALA A 355 12.82 -17.71 8.37
C ALA A 355 13.89 -16.92 9.15
N SER A 356 14.99 -17.57 9.55
CA SER A 356 16.10 -16.90 10.22
C SER A 356 16.82 -15.94 9.26
N GLY A 357 17.08 -16.36 8.02
CA GLY A 357 17.67 -15.50 6.99
C GLY A 357 16.83 -14.25 6.71
N LEU A 358 15.50 -14.38 6.62
CA LEU A 358 14.59 -13.24 6.46
C LEU A 358 14.60 -12.33 7.69
N LEU A 359 14.55 -12.89 8.90
CA LEU A 359 14.58 -12.11 10.13
C LEU A 359 15.90 -11.32 10.26
N THR A 360 17.04 -11.97 10.00
CA THR A 360 18.36 -11.33 10.00
C THR A 360 18.46 -10.25 8.95
N LEU A 361 18.00 -10.51 7.71
CA LEU A 361 17.99 -9.50 6.65
C LEU A 361 17.14 -8.29 7.04
N TYR A 362 15.97 -8.54 7.61
CA TYR A 362 15.05 -7.49 8.06
C TYR A 362 15.65 -6.63 9.16
N THR A 363 16.21 -7.25 10.21
CA THR A 363 16.82 -6.53 11.33
C THR A 363 18.06 -5.78 10.92
N PHE A 364 18.90 -6.38 10.07
CA PHE A 364 20.09 -5.74 9.52
C PHE A 364 19.74 -4.53 8.66
N ALA A 365 18.79 -4.69 7.72
CA ALA A 365 18.34 -3.59 6.86
C ALA A 365 17.72 -2.45 7.68
N LYS A 366 16.91 -2.78 8.69
CA LYS A 366 16.34 -1.80 9.62
C LYS A 366 17.44 -0.99 10.31
N HIS A 367 18.43 -1.67 10.89
CA HIS A 367 19.52 -1.02 11.61
C HIS A 367 20.29 -0.03 10.73
N HIS A 368 20.64 -0.41 9.51
CA HIS A 368 21.34 0.48 8.58
C HIS A 368 20.47 1.63 8.05
N LEU A 369 19.18 1.41 7.85
CA LEU A 369 18.25 2.46 7.43
C LEU A 369 18.00 3.49 8.54
N ALA A 370 18.01 3.09 9.82
CA ALA A 370 17.90 4.01 10.95
C ALA A 370 19.02 5.06 10.94
N LEU A 371 20.25 4.64 10.64
CA LEU A 371 21.42 5.53 10.52
C LEU A 371 21.27 6.57 9.38
N LEU A 372 20.52 6.24 8.33
CA LEU A 372 20.28 7.14 7.20
C LEU A 372 19.15 8.15 7.46
N MET A 373 18.16 7.77 8.27
CA MET A 373 16.99 8.62 8.55
C MET A 373 17.26 9.65 9.65
N GLY A 374 17.99 9.27 10.70
CA GLY A 374 18.44 10.20 11.75
C GLY A 374 17.33 10.93 12.52
N LEU A 375 16.10 10.39 12.51
CA LEU A 375 14.95 10.94 13.22
C LEU A 375 14.61 10.05 14.42
N ASP A 376 14.95 10.52 15.62
CA ASP A 376 14.56 9.88 16.87
C ASP A 376 13.23 10.47 17.36
N THR A 377 12.12 9.86 16.93
CA THR A 377 10.80 10.19 17.47
C THR A 377 10.42 9.23 18.58
N PRO A 378 10.02 9.73 19.76
CA PRO A 378 9.63 8.86 20.87
C PRO A 378 8.37 8.06 20.48
N LEU A 379 8.44 6.75 20.70
CA LEU A 379 7.32 5.85 20.44
C LEU A 379 6.15 6.19 21.38
N ASN A 380 4.98 6.49 20.81
CA ASN A 380 3.76 6.66 21.60
C ASN A 380 3.21 5.29 22.03
N PHE A 381 3.39 4.97 23.31
CA PHE A 381 2.97 3.68 23.89
C PHE A 381 1.49 3.34 23.67
N TYR A 382 0.59 4.33 23.77
CA TYR A 382 -0.85 4.09 23.58
C TYR A 382 -1.18 3.78 22.12
N ALA A 383 -0.58 4.51 21.19
CA ALA A 383 -0.76 4.26 19.76
C ALA A 383 -0.20 2.89 19.36
N ASP A 384 1.00 2.55 19.84
CA ASP A 384 1.65 1.26 19.58
C ASP A 384 0.83 0.09 20.15
N SER A 385 0.34 0.22 21.39
CA SER A 385 -0.52 -0.79 22.02
C SER A 385 -1.84 -0.99 21.27
N PHE A 386 -2.46 0.10 20.81
CA PHE A 386 -3.66 0.04 19.98
C PHE A 386 -3.42 -0.71 18.68
N VAL A 387 -2.32 -0.41 17.98
CA VAL A 387 -1.95 -1.08 16.72
C VAL A 387 -1.63 -2.56 16.96
N ALA A 388 -0.95 -2.90 18.06
CA ALA A 388 -0.70 -4.29 18.43
C ALA A 388 -2.02 -5.06 18.60
N LEU A 389 -3.01 -4.49 19.29
CA LEU A 389 -4.35 -5.06 19.44
C LEU A 389 -5.04 -5.25 18.07
N LEU A 390 -4.89 -4.29 17.16
CA LEU A 390 -5.38 -4.44 15.80
C LEU A 390 -4.74 -5.66 15.11
N PHE A 391 -3.42 -5.84 15.17
CA PHE A 391 -2.77 -7.01 14.56
C PHE A 391 -3.18 -8.35 15.19
N PHE A 392 -3.35 -8.40 16.52
CA PHE A 392 -3.97 -9.55 17.19
C PHE A 392 -5.35 -9.85 16.61
N SER A 393 -6.19 -8.82 16.43
CA SER A 393 -7.53 -8.99 15.87
C SER A 393 -7.49 -9.49 14.42
N LEU A 394 -6.61 -8.95 13.57
CA LEU A 394 -6.42 -9.41 12.19
C LEU A 394 -6.02 -10.88 12.16
N PHE A 395 -5.04 -11.27 12.96
CA PHE A 395 -4.57 -12.64 13.02
C PHE A 395 -5.68 -13.59 13.48
N ALA A 396 -6.31 -13.31 14.62
CA ALA A 396 -7.40 -14.12 15.16
C ALA A 396 -8.58 -14.26 14.20
N LEU A 397 -9.03 -13.16 13.59
CA LEU A 397 -10.14 -13.16 12.62
C LEU A 397 -9.74 -13.89 11.33
N SER A 398 -8.50 -13.77 10.88
CA SER A 398 -8.01 -14.50 9.70
C SER A 398 -8.03 -16.02 9.92
N LEU A 399 -7.62 -16.49 11.11
CA LEU A 399 -7.68 -17.90 11.49
C LEU A 399 -9.13 -18.38 11.58
N ALA A 400 -10.02 -17.56 12.15
CA ALA A 400 -11.43 -17.90 12.24
C ALA A 400 -12.06 -18.06 10.85
N LEU A 401 -11.80 -17.13 9.93
CA LEU A 401 -12.25 -17.20 8.53
C LEU A 401 -11.69 -18.44 7.81
N GLN A 402 -10.45 -18.83 8.10
CA GLN A 402 -9.79 -19.95 7.43
C GLN A 402 -10.24 -21.32 7.96
N TYR A 403 -10.39 -21.48 9.29
CA TYR A 403 -10.58 -22.79 9.92
C TYR A 403 -11.98 -23.04 10.47
N TRP A 404 -12.76 -22.00 10.73
CA TRP A 404 -14.12 -22.12 11.29
C TRP A 404 -15.22 -21.56 10.38
N PRO A 405 -15.22 -21.82 9.05
CA PRO A 405 -16.21 -21.26 8.14
C PRO A 405 -17.66 -21.72 8.42
N HIS A 406 -17.83 -22.80 9.18
CA HIS A 406 -19.14 -23.35 9.56
C HIS A 406 -19.84 -22.54 10.68
N VAL A 407 -19.09 -21.75 11.46
CA VAL A 407 -19.66 -21.01 12.59
C VAL A 407 -20.49 -19.83 12.07
N ARG A 408 -21.69 -19.65 12.63
CA ARG A 408 -22.68 -18.65 12.14
C ARG A 408 -22.11 -17.24 12.04
N TRP A 409 -21.43 -16.75 13.08
CA TRP A 409 -20.85 -15.41 13.08
C TRP A 409 -19.70 -15.26 12.07
N VAL A 410 -18.89 -16.30 11.88
CA VAL A 410 -17.82 -16.33 10.88
C VAL A 410 -18.40 -16.29 9.47
N LYS A 411 -19.49 -17.02 9.22
CA LYS A 411 -20.20 -16.99 7.94
C LYS A 411 -20.75 -15.59 7.64
N SER A 412 -21.37 -14.93 8.62
CA SER A 412 -21.85 -13.56 8.46
C SER A 412 -20.69 -12.59 8.18
N LEU A 413 -19.59 -12.71 8.93
CA LEU A 413 -18.39 -11.91 8.71
C LEU A 413 -17.80 -12.14 7.31
N PHE A 414 -17.71 -13.40 6.87
CA PHE A 414 -17.25 -13.76 5.53
C PHE A 414 -18.12 -13.11 4.44
N ILE A 415 -19.45 -13.14 4.57
CA ILE A 415 -20.37 -12.53 3.60
C ILE A 415 -20.14 -11.00 3.55
N TRP A 416 -20.03 -10.35 4.71
CA TRP A 416 -19.79 -8.91 4.80
C TRP A 416 -18.43 -8.52 4.21
N LEU A 417 -17.36 -9.26 4.53
CA LEU A 417 -16.03 -9.03 3.99
C LEU A 417 -15.93 -9.35 2.50
N ASN A 418 -16.58 -10.40 2.02
CA ASN A 418 -16.60 -10.76 0.61
C ASN A 418 -17.36 -9.71 -0.22
N ALA A 419 -18.27 -8.94 0.38
CA ALA A 419 -18.85 -7.75 -0.24
C ALA A 419 -17.94 -6.51 -0.17
N GLY A 420 -16.78 -6.57 0.49
CA GLY A 420 -15.91 -5.40 0.70
C GLY A 420 -16.47 -4.44 1.74
N ALA A 421 -17.16 -4.98 2.75
CA ALA A 421 -17.82 -4.24 3.81
C ALA A 421 -18.91 -3.26 3.34
N TYR A 422 -19.34 -3.34 2.06
CA TYR A 422 -20.29 -2.42 1.41
C TYR A 422 -19.86 -0.94 1.37
N VAL A 423 -18.63 -0.64 1.77
CA VAL A 423 -18.14 0.74 1.93
C VAL A 423 -18.00 1.41 0.57
N ASP A 424 -17.51 0.68 -0.43
CA ASP A 424 -17.30 1.22 -1.77
C ASP A 424 -18.61 1.45 -2.53
N GLU A 425 -19.62 0.61 -2.32
CA GLU A 425 -20.95 0.77 -2.90
C GLU A 425 -21.61 2.05 -2.41
N TRP A 426 -21.51 2.32 -1.10
CA TRP A 426 -22.02 3.56 -0.52
C TRP A 426 -21.26 4.79 -1.05
N ALA A 427 -19.92 4.73 -1.04
CA ALA A 427 -19.09 5.80 -1.57
C ALA A 427 -19.37 6.06 -3.07
N THR A 428 -19.56 5.01 -3.86
CA THR A 428 -19.89 5.11 -5.30
C THR A 428 -21.25 5.76 -5.51
N ARG A 429 -22.29 5.33 -4.77
CA ARG A 429 -23.63 5.94 -4.86
C ARG A 429 -23.59 7.42 -4.52
N LEU A 430 -22.88 7.78 -3.44
CA LEU A 430 -22.72 9.18 -3.05
C LEU A 430 -21.97 9.99 -4.11
N THR A 431 -20.88 9.43 -4.65
CA THR A 431 -20.08 10.08 -5.71
C THR A 431 -20.93 10.33 -6.96
N LEU A 432 -21.69 9.34 -7.43
CA LEU A 432 -22.51 9.49 -8.64
C LEU A 432 -23.72 10.40 -8.42
N LYS A 433 -24.23 10.49 -7.19
CA LYS A 433 -25.31 11.43 -6.83
C LYS A 433 -24.83 12.89 -6.85
N LEU A 434 -23.62 13.14 -6.35
CA LEU A 434 -23.04 14.49 -6.26
C LEU A 434 -22.35 14.92 -7.56
N TRP A 435 -21.66 14.00 -8.23
CA TRP A 435 -20.90 14.23 -9.46
C TRP A 435 -21.16 13.10 -10.49
N PRO A 436 -22.26 13.17 -11.25
CA PRO A 436 -22.56 12.20 -12.29
C PRO A 436 -21.51 12.25 -13.41
N SER A 437 -21.24 11.09 -14.03
CA SER A 437 -20.32 10.98 -15.17
C SER A 437 -21.12 10.90 -16.48
N SER A 438 -20.99 11.93 -17.31
CA SER A 438 -21.66 12.01 -18.62
C SER A 438 -21.16 10.92 -19.59
N SER A 439 -19.85 10.63 -19.58
CA SER A 439 -19.27 9.56 -20.41
C SER A 439 -19.81 8.18 -20.04
N LEU A 440 -19.96 7.90 -18.74
CA LEU A 440 -20.54 6.65 -18.24
C LEU A 440 -22.03 6.54 -18.60
N GLN A 441 -22.79 7.62 -18.46
CA GLN A 441 -24.21 7.64 -18.85
C GLN A 441 -24.40 7.38 -20.34
N ALA A 442 -23.57 7.99 -21.20
CA ALA A 442 -23.62 7.79 -22.65
C ALA A 442 -23.27 6.35 -23.07
N LEU A 443 -22.31 5.71 -22.41
CA LEU A 443 -21.98 4.30 -22.68
C LEU A 443 -23.09 3.35 -22.22
N GLN A 444 -23.72 3.64 -21.08
CA GLN A 444 -24.84 2.85 -20.58
C GLN A 444 -26.06 2.94 -21.50
N SER A 445 -26.40 4.14 -22.00
CA SER A 445 -27.50 4.30 -22.95
C SER A 445 -27.20 3.59 -24.28
N ALA A 446 -25.98 3.71 -24.82
CA ALA A 446 -25.58 3.00 -26.03
C ALA A 446 -25.68 1.47 -25.91
N GLN A 447 -25.27 0.90 -24.77
CA GLN A 447 -25.40 -0.55 -24.51
C GLN A 447 -26.85 -1.03 -24.39
N VAL A 448 -27.75 -0.19 -23.86
CA VAL A 448 -29.19 -0.50 -23.81
C VAL A 448 -29.78 -0.56 -25.23
N HIS A 449 -29.39 0.35 -26.12
CA HIS A 449 -29.85 0.36 -27.51
C HIS A 449 -29.35 -0.86 -28.31
N VAL A 450 -28.07 -1.22 -28.19
CA VAL A 450 -27.52 -2.41 -28.88
C VAL A 450 -28.19 -3.71 -28.40
N ASN A 451 -28.50 -3.84 -27.10
CA ASN A 451 -29.21 -5.01 -26.58
C ASN A 451 -30.70 -5.05 -26.96
N ALA A 452 -31.30 -3.90 -27.29
CA ALA A 452 -32.67 -3.83 -27.80
C ALA A 452 -32.73 -4.27 -29.27
N GLU A 453 -31.78 -3.84 -30.09
CA GLU A 453 -31.66 -4.25 -31.50
C GLU A 453 -31.23 -5.71 -31.67
N ALA A 454 -30.40 -6.26 -30.77
CA ALA A 454 -30.03 -7.68 -30.81
C ALA A 454 -31.15 -8.64 -30.36
N LYS A 455 -32.27 -8.11 -29.83
CA LYS A 455 -33.44 -8.87 -29.40
C LYS A 455 -34.65 -8.72 -30.32
N SER A 456 -34.57 -7.83 -31.32
CA SER A 456 -35.50 -7.74 -32.45
C SER A 456 -34.97 -8.53 -33.63
#